data_AF-A0A6L8UIV5-F1
#
_entry.id   AF-A0A6L8UIV5-F1
#
_cell.length_a   1.000
_cell.length_b   1.000
_cell.length_c   1.000
_cell.angle_alpha   90.00
_cell.angle_beta   90.00
_cell.angle_gamma   90.00
#
_symmetry.space_group_name_H-M   'P 1'
#
loop_
_entity.id
_entity.type
_entity.pdbx_description
1 polymer ?
#
loop_
_entity_poly.entity_id
_entity_poly.type
_entity_poly.pdbx_seq_one_letter_code
_entity_poly.pdbx_strand_id
1 'polypeptide(L)' 'GECTFIPFNYDEVSGELTIGERKGQYPGMLRDRTFNIVWVTRTNNIEFDPDMKPHATLSYDGSPVVVKNTER' A
#
# COMPACT_ATOMS: atom_id res chain seq x y z
N GLY A 1 8.18 23.03 7.25
CA GLY A 1 6.75 22.76 7.46
C GLY A 1 6.60 21.39 8.08
N GLU A 2 5.52 21.16 8.82
CA GLU A 2 5.20 19.85 9.41
C GLU A 2 4.58 18.94 8.33
N CYS A 3 5.11 17.74 8.15
CA CYS A 3 4.65 16.79 7.14
C CYS A 3 4.93 15.35 7.58
N THR A 4 4.32 14.40 6.86
CA THR A 4 4.59 12.98 7.04
C THR A 4 4.93 12.30 5.74
N PHE A 5 5.70 11.23 5.84
CA PHE A 5 6.15 10.41 4.74
C PHE A 5 5.88 8.93 5.06
N ILE A 6 5.25 8.21 4.14
CA ILE A 6 5.05 6.75 4.23
C ILE A 6 5.79 6.15 3.02
N PRO A 7 6.89 5.42 3.22
CA PRO A 7 7.63 4.79 2.12
C PRO A 7 6.89 3.56 1.59
N PHE A 8 6.87 3.41 0.27
CA PHE A 8 6.40 2.20 -0.41
C PHE A 8 7.56 1.63 -1.21
N ASN A 9 7.80 0.33 -1.10
CA ASN A 9 8.81 -0.38 -1.86
C ASN A 9 8.25 -1.71 -2.36
N TYR A 10 8.36 -1.97 -3.65
CA TYR A 10 7.98 -3.25 -4.24
C TYR A 10 9.22 -3.96 -4.78
N ASP A 11 9.44 -5.19 -4.33
CA ASP A 11 10.52 -6.05 -4.82
C ASP A 11 9.98 -6.95 -5.94
N GLU A 12 10.53 -6.77 -7.15
CA GLU A 12 10.07 -7.53 -8.31
C GLU A 12 10.43 -9.02 -8.23
N VAL A 13 11.51 -9.40 -7.53
CA VAL A 13 11.95 -10.78 -7.41
C VAL A 13 11.06 -11.54 -6.42
N SER A 14 10.83 -11.00 -5.23
CA SER A 14 10.03 -11.67 -4.18
C SER A 14 8.51 -11.49 -4.39
N GLY A 15 8.10 -10.38 -4.99
CA GLY A 15 6.71 -10.01 -5.12
C GLY A 15 6.07 -9.44 -3.90
N GLU A 16 6.87 -8.78 -3.08
CA GLU A 16 6.42 -8.19 -1.84
C GLU A 16 6.38 -6.68 -1.99
N LEU A 17 5.22 -6.11 -1.67
CA LEU A 17 5.07 -4.68 -1.40
C LEU A 17 5.22 -4.48 0.10
N THR A 18 6.18 -3.65 0.47
CA THR A 18 6.35 -3.15 1.82
C THR A 18 5.82 -1.73 1.88
N ILE A 19 4.83 -1.51 2.74
CA ILE A 19 4.41 -0.18 3.19
C ILE A 19 5.13 0.07 4.51
N GLY A 20 6.20 0.85 4.47
CA GLY A 20 7.12 1.01 5.59
C GLY A 20 6.61 1.95 6.69
N GLU A 21 7.45 2.15 7.69
CA GLU A 21 7.14 2.98 8.86
C GLU A 21 6.86 4.44 8.46
N ARG A 22 5.81 5.03 9.02
CA ARG A 22 5.47 6.44 8.82
C ARG A 22 6.48 7.33 9.54
N LYS A 23 7.06 8.28 8.82
CA LYS A 23 8.01 9.27 9.35
C LYS A 23 7.40 10.66 9.38
N GLY A 24 7.70 11.42 10.42
CA GLY A 24 7.15 12.77 10.62
C GLY A 24 5.73 12.76 11.19
N GLN A 25 5.23 13.95 11.51
CA GLN A 25 3.90 14.17 12.09
C GLN A 25 3.43 15.60 11.77
N TYR A 26 2.11 15.79 11.78
CA TYR A 26 1.47 17.11 11.72
C TYR A 26 0.12 17.10 12.45
N PRO A 27 -0.37 18.27 12.94
CA PRO A 27 -1.66 18.39 13.61
C PRO A 27 -2.81 17.89 12.75
N GLY A 28 -3.64 17.00 13.30
CA GLY A 28 -4.80 16.42 12.59
C GLY A 28 -4.47 15.25 11.66
N MET A 29 -3.23 14.74 11.63
CA MET A 29 -2.88 13.55 10.86
C MET A 29 -3.72 12.32 11.29
N LEU A 30 -4.27 11.61 10.30
CA LEU A 30 -4.85 10.27 10.49
C LEU A 30 -3.78 9.29 10.97
N ARG A 31 -4.01 8.69 12.15
CA ARG A 31 -3.13 7.66 12.72
C ARG A 31 -3.31 6.33 12.01
N ASP A 32 -4.56 5.93 11.81
CA ASP A 32 -4.94 4.71 11.14
C ASP A 32 -5.37 4.97 9.70
N ARG A 33 -4.96 4.08 8.79
CA ARG A 33 -5.29 4.11 7.38
C ARG A 33 -5.65 2.72 6.90
N THR A 34 -6.51 2.65 5.91
CA THR A 34 -6.79 1.41 5.18
C THR A 34 -6.22 1.56 3.76
N PHE A 35 -5.39 0.61 3.35
CA PHE A 35 -4.87 0.55 1.99
C PHE A 35 -5.52 -0.60 1.23
N ASN A 36 -6.14 -0.28 0.11
CA ASN A 36 -6.66 -1.25 -0.85
C ASN A 36 -5.60 -1.47 -1.92
N ILE A 37 -5.15 -2.71 -2.06
CA ILE A 37 -4.07 -3.10 -2.95
C ILE A 37 -4.65 -3.72 -4.20
N VAL A 38 -4.27 -3.15 -5.34
CA VAL A 38 -4.61 -3.64 -6.67
C VAL A 38 -3.32 -3.99 -7.40
N TRP A 39 -3.18 -5.25 -7.80
CA TRP A 39 -2.05 -5.71 -8.60
C TRP A 39 -2.41 -5.64 -10.07
N VAL A 40 -1.57 -4.98 -10.87
CA VAL A 40 -1.69 -4.98 -12.33
C VAL A 40 -0.47 -5.70 -12.87
N THR A 41 -0.70 -6.77 -13.63
CA THR A 41 0.37 -7.60 -14.22
C THR A 41 0.14 -7.74 -15.72
N ARG A 42 1.10 -8.32 -16.45
CA ARG A 42 0.95 -8.54 -17.90
C ARG A 42 -0.18 -9.51 -18.26
N THR A 43 -0.54 -10.39 -17.34
CA THR A 43 -1.57 -11.42 -17.50
C THR A 43 -2.88 -11.03 -16.82
N ASN A 44 -2.83 -10.13 -15.83
CA ASN A 44 -3.98 -9.54 -15.16
C ASN A 44 -4.10 -8.05 -15.53
N ASN A 45 -4.55 -7.80 -16.76
CA ASN A 45 -4.78 -6.46 -17.28
C ASN A 45 -6.09 -5.91 -16.74
N ILE A 46 -6.01 -4.99 -15.78
CA ILE A 46 -7.17 -4.38 -15.13
C ILE A 46 -7.28 -2.91 -15.55
N GLU A 47 -8.48 -2.50 -15.95
CA GLU A 47 -8.81 -1.10 -16.19
C GLU A 47 -8.94 -0.34 -14.86
N PHE A 48 -8.71 0.97 -14.88
CA PHE A 48 -8.89 1.77 -13.68
C PHE A 48 -10.38 1.84 -13.30
N ASP A 49 -10.72 1.22 -12.18
CA ASP A 49 -12.05 1.24 -11.58
C ASP A 49 -11.92 1.51 -10.06
N PRO A 50 -12.33 2.69 -9.56
CA PRO A 50 -12.30 3.01 -8.13
C PRO A 50 -13.14 2.08 -7.24
N ASP A 51 -14.17 1.45 -7.80
CA ASP A 51 -15.12 0.59 -7.07
C ASP A 51 -14.75 -0.89 -7.16
N MET A 52 -13.65 -1.23 -7.84
CA MET A 52 -13.23 -2.62 -7.98
C MET A 52 -12.93 -3.25 -6.62
N LYS A 53 -13.20 -4.56 -6.52
CA LYS A 53 -12.80 -5.31 -5.33
C LYS A 53 -11.27 -5.35 -5.25
N PRO A 54 -10.65 -4.91 -4.15
CA PRO A 54 -9.20 -4.98 -4.01
C PRO A 54 -8.75 -6.43 -3.87
N HIS A 55 -7.51 -6.71 -4.31
CA HIS A 55 -6.89 -8.02 -4.11
C HIS A 55 -6.51 -8.23 -2.64
N ALA A 56 -6.12 -7.16 -1.96
CA ALA A 56 -5.89 -7.16 -0.51
C ALA A 56 -6.31 -5.83 0.11
N THR A 57 -6.75 -5.89 1.38
CA THR A 57 -7.03 -4.71 2.20
C THR A 57 -6.16 -4.77 3.44
N LEU A 58 -5.36 -3.74 3.67
CA LEU A 58 -4.41 -3.65 4.78
C LEU A 58 -4.84 -2.57 5.76
N SER A 59 -4.87 -2.91 7.05
CA SER A 59 -4.91 -1.91 8.13
C SER A 59 -3.50 -1.43 8.43
N TYR A 60 -3.30 -0.13 8.54
CA TYR A 60 -2.00 0.51 8.74
C TYR A 60 -2.09 1.60 9.80
N ASP A 61 -1.42 1.39 10.93
CA ASP A 61 -1.37 2.34 12.06
C ASP A 61 -0.14 3.25 12.03
N GLY A 62 0.76 3.05 11.07
CA GLY A 62 2.09 3.67 11.01
C GLY A 62 3.24 2.67 11.07
N SER A 63 2.97 1.44 11.51
CA SER A 63 3.94 0.34 11.55
C SER A 63 4.11 -0.30 10.16
N PRO A 64 5.31 -0.83 9.83
CA PRO A 64 5.53 -1.51 8.57
C PRO A 64 4.57 -2.70 8.36
N VAL A 65 4.01 -2.80 7.15
CA VAL A 65 3.22 -3.96 6.70
C VAL A 65 3.75 -4.46 5.36
N VAL A 66 3.63 -5.76 5.14
CA VAL A 66 4.07 -6.42 3.90
C VAL A 66 2.91 -7.20 3.32
N VAL A 67 2.74 -7.13 2.01
CA VAL A 67 1.75 -7.91 1.26
C VAL A 67 2.39 -8.50 0.02
N LYS A 68 2.07 -9.77 -0.25
CA LYS A 68 2.56 -10.48 -1.42
C LYS A 68 1.61 -10.34 -2.60
N ASN A 69 2.14 -10.11 -3.78
CA ASN A 69 1.40 -10.13 -5.04
C ASN A 69 1.10 -11.59 -5.43
N THR A 70 -0.18 -11.96 -5.35
CA THR A 70 -0.71 -13.28 -5.70
C THR A 70 -1.09 -13.41 -7.18
N GLU A 71 -1.05 -12.32 -7.95
CA GLU A 71 -1.50 -12.23 -9.36
C GLU A 71 -0.36 -12.35 -10.38
N ARG A 72 0.81 -12.82 -9.93
CA ARG A 72 2.04 -12.94 -10.72
C ARG A 72 2.06 -14.20 -11.58
#